data_AF-A0A448ZA16-F1
#
_entry.id   AF-A0A448ZA16-F1
#
_cell.length_a   1.000
_cell.length_b   1.000
_cell.length_c   1.000
_cell.angle_alpha   90.00
_cell.angle_beta   90.00
_cell.angle_gamma   90.00
#
_symmetry.space_group_name_H-M   'P 1'
#
loop_
_entity.id
_entity.type
_entity.pdbx_description
1 polymer ?
#
loop_
_entity_poly.entity_id
_entity_poly.type
_entity_poly.pdbx_seq_one_letter_code
_entity_poly.pdbx_strand_id
1 'polypeptide(L)'
;MFSSSVSRIINASSKAAIKRRRCIPTSSLALQAIYQHGSLQQPEFEHKQQEHFFSTKSKIPSVPSENASPSSTTKTEEDQPPSIATTGNIASHLAPIPTERDLAIVGGVFALTSAKRDKLGELRNALGEGDLTLDDKATDEELMDLYLADGLKLITKCTDAALDLSGTKDEMKLLSDFSAWLDSQHDPSEDDELSRTAMEIKLELISAKLDNLLGEVPADTCLRHVRDFLDPETIPEELGEAGEDENLLCSLGGAESDALDVGSPFFRNAVARYRLLLTKATVDKVSASWDVLTTVSDGDIDRAASEGIALVPELETVSISGVLGFLQKTATGSCSERITAAWNLMDRDRDGSLDEAEMNHVVHLCLGIETDALQVLFREAVDAFPVRAPLSAIGAGNEKDGGDGDVDNAGAVGRQGWKARRREKKTRKTLAKMFERACQRHFDRELEIDHRLRCVYAWANKADQGNQLKSVLVDEQAGWSGRKRYVELSPKISEAEFREVQEIHFRHLDKLGTELVTSFREDLWVLQGKGRERKDLVKNSFLFLGAVSAIDTAILLL
;
A
#
# COMPACT_ATOMS: atom_id res chain seq x y z
N MET A 1 -35.72 -59.00 -9.30
CA MET A 1 -36.82 -58.67 -10.23
C MET A 1 -38.04 -58.29 -9.42
N PHE A 2 -38.82 -57.30 -9.88
CA PHE A 2 -39.98 -56.65 -9.26
C PHE A 2 -39.71 -55.63 -8.14
N SER A 3 -40.03 -54.36 -8.42
CA SER A 3 -41.25 -53.79 -7.86
C SER A 3 -41.66 -52.54 -8.62
N SER A 4 -42.89 -52.58 -9.11
CA SER A 4 -43.63 -51.56 -9.85
C SER A 4 -44.63 -50.86 -8.92
N SER A 5 -45.06 -49.66 -9.32
CA SER A 5 -46.29 -48.96 -8.90
C SER A 5 -46.16 -48.23 -7.54
N VAL A 6 -46.57 -46.97 -7.39
CA VAL A 6 -47.85 -46.37 -7.78
C VAL A 6 -47.69 -44.85 -7.99
N SER A 7 -48.29 -44.34 -9.07
CA SER A 7 -48.53 -42.92 -9.38
C SER A 7 -49.85 -42.41 -8.79
N ARG A 8 -50.04 -41.06 -8.83
CA ARG A 8 -51.30 -40.24 -8.84
C ARG A 8 -51.44 -39.34 -7.60
N ILE A 9 -51.88 -38.06 -7.63
CA ILE A 9 -52.71 -37.22 -8.55
C ILE A 9 -52.58 -35.74 -8.02
N ILE A 10 -52.23 -34.71 -8.82
CA ILE A 10 -53.03 -33.68 -9.55
C ILE A 10 -53.03 -32.24 -8.95
N ASN A 11 -52.56 -31.30 -9.80
CA ASN A 11 -52.94 -29.90 -10.15
C ASN A 11 -53.78 -28.98 -9.25
N ALA A 12 -53.38 -27.70 -9.21
CA ALA A 12 -54.05 -26.55 -9.87
C ALA A 12 -53.18 -25.26 -9.70
N SER A 13 -52.63 -24.64 -10.77
CA SER A 13 -53.22 -23.61 -11.67
C SER A 13 -53.48 -22.25 -10.98
N SER A 14 -52.66 -21.21 -11.21
CA SER A 14 -52.78 -20.19 -12.27
C SER A 14 -53.64 -18.96 -11.90
N LYS A 15 -53.02 -17.76 -11.98
CA LYS A 15 -53.53 -16.43 -12.44
C LYS A 15 -52.58 -15.33 -11.90
N ALA A 16 -51.78 -14.60 -12.68
CA ALA A 16 -52.03 -13.66 -13.79
C ALA A 16 -52.24 -12.18 -13.37
N ALA A 17 -51.40 -11.33 -13.97
CA ALA A 17 -51.66 -9.97 -14.48
C ALA A 17 -51.41 -8.69 -13.63
N ILE A 18 -50.36 -7.96 -14.06
CA ILE A 18 -50.33 -6.55 -14.52
C ILE A 18 -50.90 -5.46 -13.60
N LYS A 19 -50.02 -4.53 -13.17
CA LYS A 19 -50.34 -3.09 -13.10
C LYS A 19 -49.08 -2.21 -13.22
N ARG A 20 -48.99 -1.46 -14.32
CA ARG A 20 -48.11 -0.28 -14.46
C ARG A 20 -48.70 0.89 -13.67
N ARG A 21 -47.86 1.69 -12.99
CA ARG A 21 -47.95 3.16 -12.96
C ARG A 21 -46.69 3.77 -12.30
N ARG A 22 -46.27 4.89 -12.88
CA ARG A 22 -45.16 5.80 -12.52
C ARG A 22 -45.25 6.33 -11.09
N CYS A 23 -44.10 6.64 -10.48
CA CYS A 23 -43.84 7.80 -9.62
C CYS A 23 -42.33 7.92 -9.31
N ILE A 24 -41.70 9.03 -9.71
CA ILE A 24 -40.58 9.75 -9.05
C ILE A 24 -41.29 10.95 -8.36
N PRO A 25 -40.88 11.58 -7.23
CA PRO A 25 -39.50 11.83 -6.77
C PRO A 25 -39.26 11.80 -5.23
N THR A 26 -38.05 12.24 -4.83
CA THR A 26 -37.61 12.76 -3.51
C THR A 26 -37.52 11.74 -2.37
N SER A 27 -36.58 11.75 -1.44
CA SER A 27 -35.32 12.45 -1.15
C SER A 27 -34.90 11.91 0.24
N SER A 28 -33.61 12.00 0.59
CA SER A 28 -33.13 12.24 1.96
C SER A 28 -34.03 11.76 3.12
N LEU A 29 -33.76 10.58 3.68
CA LEU A 29 -34.11 10.13 5.06
C LEU A 29 -33.88 8.61 5.19
N ALA A 30 -32.62 8.17 5.27
CA ALA A 30 -32.29 6.78 5.62
C ALA A 30 -30.96 6.61 6.38
N LEU A 31 -30.45 7.67 7.01
CA LEU A 31 -29.20 7.66 7.79
C LEU A 31 -29.37 8.27 9.19
N GLN A 32 -30.51 8.03 9.84
CA GLN A 32 -30.74 8.51 11.21
C GLN A 32 -31.57 7.53 12.05
N ALA A 33 -31.22 6.24 12.02
CA ALA A 33 -31.89 5.21 12.82
C ALA A 33 -30.96 4.07 13.33
N ILE A 34 -29.65 4.28 13.43
CA ILE A 34 -28.71 3.30 14.03
C ILE A 34 -27.89 3.91 15.20
N TYR A 35 -28.18 5.14 15.63
CA TYR A 35 -27.60 5.74 16.84
C TYR A 35 -28.66 5.83 17.94
N GLN A 36 -28.94 4.72 18.62
CA GLN A 36 -29.44 4.69 20.00
C GLN A 36 -29.53 3.24 20.51
N HIS A 37 -28.87 3.01 21.65
CA HIS A 37 -28.75 1.77 22.44
C HIS A 37 -27.56 0.84 22.13
N GLY A 38 -26.52 0.95 22.97
CA GLY A 38 -25.43 -0.03 23.03
C GLY A 38 -24.28 0.37 23.97
N SER A 39 -24.59 0.66 25.24
CA SER A 39 -23.58 0.69 26.31
C SER A 39 -23.00 -0.73 26.46
N LEU A 40 -21.73 -0.90 26.09
CA LEU A 40 -20.94 -2.09 26.38
C LEU A 40 -19.61 -1.64 27.00
N GLN A 41 -19.37 -2.14 28.20
CA GLN A 41 -18.18 -1.96 29.01
C GLN A 41 -16.91 -2.32 28.22
N GLN A 42 -15.93 -1.43 28.23
CA GLN A 42 -14.56 -1.74 27.83
C GLN A 42 -13.94 -2.71 28.86
N PRO A 43 -13.24 -3.77 28.44
CA PRO A 43 -12.32 -4.46 29.34
C PRO A 43 -11.01 -3.68 29.42
N GLU A 44 -10.58 -3.40 30.65
CA GLU A 44 -9.21 -2.99 30.97
C GLU A 44 -8.24 -4.05 30.44
N PHE A 45 -7.35 -3.65 29.53
CA PHE A 45 -6.18 -4.44 29.15
C PHE A 45 -4.98 -3.97 29.97
N GLU A 46 -4.63 -4.74 30.99
CA GLU A 46 -3.37 -4.61 31.72
C GLU A 46 -2.18 -4.91 30.79
N HIS A 47 -1.30 -3.92 30.62
CA HIS A 47 0.04 -4.10 30.07
C HIS A 47 0.88 -4.98 31.00
N LYS A 48 1.08 -6.25 30.63
CA LYS A 48 2.15 -7.07 31.21
C LYS A 48 3.43 -6.88 30.40
N GLN A 49 4.40 -6.22 31.03
CA GLN A 49 5.80 -6.21 30.62
C GLN A 49 6.33 -7.66 30.51
N GLN A 50 6.94 -7.98 29.37
CA GLN A 50 7.81 -9.14 29.22
C GLN A 50 9.25 -8.64 29.18
N GLU A 51 9.86 -8.51 30.36
CA GLU A 51 11.31 -8.56 30.51
C GLU A 51 11.70 -10.03 30.74
N HIS A 52 12.55 -10.61 29.88
CA HIS A 52 13.65 -11.51 30.25
C HIS A 52 14.36 -12.12 29.01
N PHE A 53 15.69 -12.22 29.13
CA PHE A 53 16.72 -12.84 28.25
C PHE A 53 17.24 -11.94 27.11
N PHE A 54 18.49 -11.45 27.11
CA PHE A 54 19.75 -12.19 27.27
C PHE A 54 20.73 -11.59 28.30
N SER A 55 21.26 -12.45 29.18
CA SER A 55 22.51 -12.20 29.90
C SER A 55 23.37 -13.46 29.84
N THR A 56 24.44 -13.43 29.05
CA THR A 56 25.49 -14.45 29.09
C THR A 56 26.83 -13.77 29.34
N LYS A 57 27.26 -13.84 30.60
CA LYS A 57 28.62 -13.48 31.06
C LYS A 57 29.63 -14.49 30.50
N SER A 58 30.62 -14.04 29.73
CA SER A 58 31.86 -14.81 29.52
C SER A 58 32.92 -14.36 30.52
N LYS A 59 33.40 -15.33 31.32
CA LYS A 59 34.52 -15.24 32.25
C LYS A 59 35.83 -14.87 31.54
N ILE A 60 36.57 -13.91 32.09
CA ILE A 60 38.02 -13.75 31.88
C ILE A 60 38.70 -14.06 33.23
N PRO A 61 39.75 -14.91 33.27
CA PRO A 61 40.40 -15.32 34.51
C PRO A 61 41.44 -14.29 35.01
N SER A 62 41.47 -14.13 36.32
CA SER A 62 42.41 -13.35 37.13
C SER A 62 43.75 -14.06 37.37
N VAL A 63 44.85 -13.30 37.40
CA VAL A 63 46.18 -13.68 37.94
C VAL A 63 46.76 -12.45 38.69
N PRO A 64 47.55 -12.62 39.77
CA PRO A 64 47.40 -11.84 41.00
C PRO A 64 48.44 -10.73 41.23
N SER A 65 48.16 -9.97 42.29
CA SER A 65 48.88 -8.80 42.82
C SER A 65 50.27 -9.10 43.37
N GLU A 66 51.16 -8.11 43.31
CA GLU A 66 52.24 -7.92 44.28
C GLU A 66 52.45 -6.44 44.64
N ASN A 67 52.39 -6.19 45.96
CA ASN A 67 53.23 -5.29 46.79
C ASN A 67 53.47 -3.82 46.39
N ALA A 68 53.01 -2.89 47.22
CA ALA A 68 53.80 -2.23 48.28
C ALA A 68 53.20 -0.89 48.72
N SER A 69 53.17 -0.68 50.04
CA SER A 69 52.70 0.52 50.76
C SER A 69 53.80 1.64 50.84
N PRO A 70 53.71 2.65 51.74
CA PRO A 70 52.99 3.93 51.55
C PRO A 70 53.89 5.16 51.85
N SER A 71 53.45 6.39 51.55
CA SER A 71 53.85 7.57 52.34
C SER A 71 53.00 8.82 52.08
N SER A 72 52.83 9.57 53.17
CA SER A 72 52.24 10.90 53.39
C SER A 72 52.69 11.96 52.36
N THR A 73 52.01 13.09 52.15
CA THR A 73 51.93 14.24 53.09
C THR A 73 50.96 15.31 52.54
N THR A 74 50.36 16.06 53.47
CA THR A 74 49.49 17.25 53.33
C THR A 74 50.00 18.37 52.42
N LYS A 75 49.08 19.09 51.73
CA LYS A 75 49.03 20.57 51.65
C LYS A 75 47.77 21.11 50.93
N THR A 76 47.34 22.27 51.42
CA THR A 76 46.20 23.15 51.08
C THR A 76 46.56 24.10 49.92
N GLU A 77 45.55 24.56 49.14
CA GLU A 77 45.50 25.63 48.10
C GLU A 77 44.91 25.07 46.80
N GLU A 78 44.09 25.74 45.97
CA GLU A 78 43.41 27.04 45.91
C GLU A 78 42.34 26.89 44.81
N ASP A 79 41.32 27.74 44.80
CA ASP A 79 40.26 27.82 43.79
C ASP A 79 40.78 27.94 42.34
N GLN A 80 40.28 27.09 41.45
CA GLN A 80 40.18 27.37 40.01
C GLN A 80 38.97 26.62 39.41
N PRO A 81 38.07 27.28 38.65
CA PRO A 81 37.02 26.60 37.92
C PRO A 81 37.64 25.78 36.77
N PRO A 82 37.12 24.58 36.47
CA PRO A 82 37.64 23.79 35.36
C PRO A 82 37.37 24.52 34.03
N SER A 83 38.48 24.90 33.40
CA SER A 83 38.61 25.27 32.00
C SER A 83 37.79 24.36 31.08
N ILE A 84 36.96 24.98 30.24
CA ILE A 84 36.32 24.39 29.06
C ILE A 84 37.42 23.79 28.18
N ALA A 85 37.57 22.46 28.23
CA ALA A 85 38.43 21.73 27.34
C ALA A 85 37.69 21.48 26.02
N THR A 86 38.13 22.22 25.00
CA THR A 86 38.40 21.76 23.64
C THR A 86 37.34 20.85 23.00
N THR A 87 36.55 21.45 22.12
CA THR A 87 35.88 20.84 20.98
C THR A 87 36.83 19.89 20.22
N GLY A 88 36.82 18.63 20.61
CA GLY A 88 37.33 17.54 19.78
C GLY A 88 36.28 17.20 18.74
N ASN A 89 36.69 17.13 17.47
CA ASN A 89 35.91 16.56 16.38
C ASN A 89 35.42 15.15 16.75
N ILE A 90 34.15 15.02 17.17
CA ILE A 90 33.45 13.74 17.36
C ILE A 90 32.72 13.32 16.05
N ALA A 91 32.92 14.06 14.96
CA ALA A 91 32.32 13.75 13.66
C ALA A 91 32.78 12.41 13.03
N SER A 92 33.72 11.67 13.63
CA SER A 92 34.24 10.41 13.09
C SER A 92 33.66 9.13 13.72
N HIS A 93 32.61 9.22 14.55
CA HIS A 93 31.91 8.07 15.13
C HIS A 93 30.46 7.96 14.67
N LEU A 94 30.16 8.31 13.41
CA LEU A 94 28.92 7.86 12.80
C LEU A 94 29.00 6.33 12.66
N ALA A 95 28.11 5.62 13.33
CA ALA A 95 27.91 4.21 13.01
C ALA A 95 27.41 4.19 11.55
N PRO A 96 28.15 3.57 10.62
CA PRO A 96 27.72 3.54 9.23
C PRO A 96 26.36 2.86 9.14
N ILE A 97 25.46 3.39 8.32
CA ILE A 97 24.20 2.72 7.97
C ILE A 97 24.57 1.30 7.54
N PRO A 98 24.00 0.26 8.18
CA PRO A 98 24.34 -1.12 7.86
C PRO A 98 24.14 -1.37 6.37
N THR A 99 25.10 -1.99 5.68
CA THR A 99 24.89 -2.34 4.27
C THR A 99 23.96 -3.54 4.14
N GLU A 100 23.38 -3.77 2.95
CA GLU A 100 22.62 -5.01 2.67
C GLU A 100 23.44 -6.27 2.98
N ARG A 101 24.76 -6.24 2.76
CA ARG A 101 25.67 -7.34 3.09
C ARG A 101 25.79 -7.55 4.59
N ASP A 102 25.87 -6.48 5.37
CA ASP A 102 25.93 -6.57 6.83
C ASP A 102 24.67 -7.22 7.39
N LEU A 103 23.50 -6.85 6.85
CA LEU A 103 22.21 -7.44 7.20
C LEU A 103 22.08 -8.91 6.78
N ALA A 104 22.67 -9.29 5.65
CA ALA A 104 22.71 -10.68 5.19
C ALA A 104 23.63 -11.57 6.05
N ILE A 105 24.77 -11.04 6.51
CA ILE A 105 25.77 -11.77 7.32
C ILE A 105 25.26 -12.03 8.75
N VAL A 106 24.48 -11.12 9.33
CA VAL A 106 23.90 -11.27 10.68
C VAL A 106 22.77 -12.33 10.71
N GLY A 107 22.42 -12.92 9.57
CA GLY A 107 21.59 -14.12 9.52
C GLY A 107 20.08 -13.87 9.60
N GLY A 108 19.61 -12.64 9.47
CA GLY A 108 18.19 -12.34 9.38
C GLY A 108 17.81 -11.02 10.02
N VAL A 109 17.21 -10.14 9.20
CA VAL A 109 16.15 -9.20 9.59
C VAL A 109 15.27 -8.91 8.35
N PHE A 110 15.83 -8.95 7.14
CA PHE A 110 15.10 -8.60 5.90
C PHE A 110 14.94 -9.72 4.88
N ALA A 111 15.46 -10.92 5.16
CA ALA A 111 15.15 -12.09 4.36
C ALA A 111 13.68 -12.46 4.59
N LEU A 112 12.82 -11.98 3.69
CA LEU A 112 11.38 -12.23 3.61
C LEU A 112 11.11 -13.74 3.51
N THR A 113 11.25 -14.50 4.60
CA THR A 113 10.82 -15.90 4.68
C THR A 113 9.31 -15.94 4.86
N SER A 114 8.60 -15.34 3.91
CA SER A 114 7.15 -15.45 3.86
C SER A 114 6.80 -16.82 3.28
N ALA A 115 5.79 -17.47 3.84
CA ALA A 115 5.25 -18.71 3.29
C ALA A 115 4.84 -18.58 1.81
N LYS A 116 4.57 -17.35 1.34
CA LYS A 116 4.36 -17.03 -0.07
C LYS A 116 5.65 -17.22 -0.88
N ARG A 117 6.76 -16.60 -0.46
CA ARG A 117 8.07 -16.69 -1.13
C ARG A 117 8.59 -18.13 -1.16
N ASP A 118 8.47 -18.85 -0.05
CA ASP A 118 8.85 -20.27 0.01
C ASP A 118 8.04 -21.09 -0.99
N LYS A 119 6.74 -20.84 -1.09
CA LYS A 119 5.88 -21.52 -2.04
C LYS A 119 6.18 -21.15 -3.49
N LEU A 120 6.49 -19.89 -3.77
CA LEU A 120 6.94 -19.48 -5.11
C LEU A 120 8.27 -20.17 -5.48
N GLY A 121 9.20 -20.28 -4.53
CA GLY A 121 10.44 -21.03 -4.71
C GLY A 121 10.20 -22.51 -5.00
N GLU A 122 9.30 -23.16 -4.25
CA GLU A 122 8.87 -24.54 -4.50
C GLU A 122 8.28 -24.70 -5.90
N LEU A 123 7.37 -23.80 -6.30
CA LEU A 123 6.73 -23.85 -7.62
C LEU A 123 7.72 -23.62 -8.76
N ARG A 124 8.69 -22.71 -8.59
CA ARG A 124 9.77 -22.47 -9.58
C ARG A 124 10.68 -23.70 -9.71
N ASN A 125 11.03 -24.33 -8.59
CA ASN A 125 11.82 -25.57 -8.60
C ASN A 125 11.08 -26.76 -9.20
N ALA A 126 9.74 -26.69 -9.28
CA ALA A 126 8.89 -27.72 -9.89
C ALA A 126 8.60 -27.50 -11.39
N LEU A 127 9.20 -26.47 -12.02
CA LEU A 127 9.14 -26.27 -13.47
C LEU A 127 9.82 -27.43 -14.20
N GLY A 128 9.25 -27.86 -15.32
CA GLY A 128 9.76 -28.99 -16.11
C GLY A 128 10.83 -28.56 -17.12
N GLU A 129 11.44 -29.54 -17.80
CA GLU A 129 12.33 -29.25 -18.93
C GLU A 129 11.54 -28.54 -20.04
N GLY A 130 11.81 -27.24 -20.23
CA GLY A 130 11.20 -26.40 -21.27
C GLY A 130 10.29 -25.27 -20.78
N ASP A 131 9.91 -25.26 -19.50
CA ASP A 131 9.21 -24.11 -18.90
C ASP A 131 10.26 -23.14 -18.33
N LEU A 132 10.22 -21.88 -18.74
CA LEU A 132 11.10 -20.82 -18.24
C LEU A 132 10.46 -20.09 -17.05
N THR A 133 9.13 -19.94 -17.08
CA THR A 133 8.38 -19.13 -16.12
C THR A 133 7.18 -19.88 -15.53
N LEU A 134 6.60 -19.34 -14.45
CA LEU A 134 5.36 -19.86 -13.87
C LEU A 134 4.14 -19.62 -14.78
N ASP A 135 4.26 -18.69 -15.73
CA ASP A 135 3.22 -18.35 -16.70
C ASP A 135 3.09 -19.46 -17.76
N ASP A 136 4.19 -20.12 -18.14
CA ASP A 136 4.20 -21.25 -19.09
C ASP A 136 3.35 -22.43 -18.60
N LYS A 137 3.16 -22.55 -17.28
CA LYS A 137 2.30 -23.56 -16.63
C LYS A 137 0.86 -23.11 -16.44
N ALA A 138 0.54 -21.85 -16.67
CA ALA A 138 -0.81 -21.33 -16.51
C ALA A 138 -1.69 -21.82 -17.66
N THR A 139 -2.94 -22.19 -17.34
CA THR A 139 -3.95 -22.42 -18.39
C THR A 139 -4.34 -21.09 -19.05
N ASP A 140 -4.95 -21.11 -20.24
CA ASP A 140 -5.42 -19.89 -20.92
C ASP A 140 -6.30 -18.99 -20.02
N GLU A 141 -7.19 -19.59 -19.21
CA GLU A 141 -8.01 -18.85 -18.24
C GLU A 141 -7.20 -18.24 -17.09
N GLU A 142 -6.13 -18.91 -16.67
CA GLU A 142 -5.23 -18.45 -15.61
C GLU A 142 -4.32 -17.33 -16.12
N LEU A 143 -3.87 -17.40 -17.38
CA LEU A 143 -3.15 -16.33 -18.06
C LEU A 143 -3.96 -15.04 -18.13
N MET A 144 -5.27 -15.11 -18.41
CA MET A 144 -6.13 -13.92 -18.39
C MET A 144 -6.18 -13.22 -17.03
N ASP A 145 -6.15 -13.99 -15.92
CA ASP A 145 -6.10 -13.43 -14.58
C ASP A 145 -4.72 -12.75 -14.32
N LEU A 146 -3.63 -13.30 -14.87
CA LEU A 146 -2.28 -12.73 -14.77
C LEU A 146 -2.14 -11.45 -15.61
N TYR A 147 -2.68 -11.42 -16.83
CA TYR A 147 -2.68 -10.21 -17.68
C TYR A 147 -3.48 -9.06 -17.07
N LEU A 148 -4.55 -9.37 -16.32
CA LEU A 148 -5.25 -8.36 -15.54
C LEU A 148 -4.32 -7.74 -14.48
N ALA A 149 -3.55 -8.57 -13.77
CA ALA A 149 -2.57 -8.09 -12.80
C ALA A 149 -1.45 -7.27 -13.48
N ASP A 150 -0.95 -7.71 -14.62
CA ASP A 150 0.10 -7.02 -15.36
C ASP A 150 -0.36 -5.66 -15.91
N GLY A 151 -1.57 -5.61 -16.45
CA GLY A 151 -2.19 -4.36 -16.89
C GLY A 151 -2.36 -3.34 -15.78
N LEU A 152 -2.84 -3.79 -14.61
CA LEU A 152 -2.93 -2.96 -13.41
C LEU A 152 -1.54 -2.52 -12.94
N LYS A 153 -0.55 -3.42 -12.97
CA LYS A 153 0.83 -3.12 -12.60
C LYS A 153 1.43 -2.06 -13.51
N LEU A 154 1.10 -2.06 -14.79
CA LEU A 154 1.54 -1.02 -15.73
C LEU A 154 0.92 0.34 -15.37
N ILE A 155 -0.38 0.39 -15.08
CA ILE A 155 -1.06 1.62 -14.62
C ILE A 155 -0.39 2.17 -13.35
N THR A 156 -0.16 1.31 -12.35
CA THR A 156 0.48 1.73 -11.09
C THR A 156 1.92 2.16 -11.31
N LYS A 157 2.70 1.44 -12.13
CA LYS A 157 4.09 1.79 -12.43
C LYS A 157 4.20 3.17 -13.07
N CYS A 158 3.32 3.50 -14.03
CA CYS A 158 3.27 4.83 -14.63
C CYS A 158 2.88 5.92 -13.62
N THR A 159 2.03 5.59 -12.66
CA THR A 159 1.56 6.51 -11.63
C THR A 159 2.60 6.72 -10.52
N ASP A 160 3.30 5.67 -10.12
CA ASP A 160 4.37 5.71 -9.11
C ASP A 160 5.58 6.48 -9.62
N ALA A 161 5.93 6.33 -10.90
CA ALA A 161 7.07 7.01 -11.53
C ALA A 161 6.73 8.41 -12.07
N ALA A 162 5.50 8.90 -11.89
CA ALA A 162 5.02 10.14 -12.47
C ALA A 162 5.29 10.29 -13.98
N LEU A 163 5.23 9.19 -14.75
CA LEU A 163 5.62 9.22 -16.15
C LEU A 163 4.78 10.23 -16.93
N ASP A 164 5.48 11.15 -17.59
CA ASP A 164 4.87 12.16 -18.42
C ASP A 164 4.30 11.51 -19.70
N LEU A 165 2.99 11.33 -19.75
CA LEU A 165 2.29 10.76 -20.92
C LEU A 165 1.94 11.83 -21.97
N SER A 166 2.73 12.91 -22.07
CA SER A 166 2.50 14.15 -22.84
C SER A 166 2.30 14.02 -24.36
N GLY A 167 2.20 12.81 -24.89
CA GLY A 167 2.00 12.56 -26.32
C GLY A 167 0.67 13.07 -26.90
N THR A 168 -0.35 13.42 -26.10
CA THR A 168 -1.62 14.01 -26.60
C THR A 168 -2.12 15.13 -25.70
N LYS A 169 -2.40 16.29 -26.30
CA LYS A 169 -2.77 17.54 -25.62
C LYS A 169 -4.06 17.48 -24.78
N ASP A 170 -4.94 16.51 -24.99
CA ASP A 170 -6.30 16.55 -24.43
C ASP A 170 -6.51 15.73 -23.14
N GLU A 171 -5.73 14.69 -22.87
CA GLU A 171 -5.97 13.80 -21.70
C GLU A 171 -5.18 14.23 -20.46
N MET A 172 -3.92 14.61 -20.66
CA MET A 172 -3.13 15.33 -19.64
C MET A 172 -3.77 16.66 -19.24
N LYS A 173 -4.60 17.21 -20.14
CA LYS A 173 -5.39 18.39 -19.86
C LYS A 173 -6.30 18.21 -18.65
N LEU A 174 -6.87 17.02 -18.46
CA LEU A 174 -7.79 16.79 -17.35
C LEU A 174 -7.09 16.94 -15.99
N LEU A 175 -5.93 16.31 -15.82
CA LEU A 175 -5.16 16.40 -14.57
C LEU A 175 -4.52 17.76 -14.40
N SER A 176 -4.05 18.39 -15.48
CA SER A 176 -3.51 19.75 -15.42
C SER A 176 -4.59 20.79 -15.10
N ASP A 177 -5.78 20.65 -15.68
CA ASP A 177 -6.94 21.52 -15.41
C ASP A 177 -7.40 21.35 -13.97
N PHE A 178 -7.37 20.11 -13.44
CA PHE A 178 -7.63 19.86 -12.04
C PHE A 178 -6.57 20.47 -11.11
N SER A 179 -5.27 20.34 -11.45
CA SER A 179 -4.19 20.98 -10.69
C SER A 179 -4.34 22.51 -10.69
N ALA A 180 -4.56 23.13 -11.86
CA ALA A 180 -4.76 24.57 -11.96
C ALA A 180 -6.03 25.02 -11.21
N TRP A 181 -7.07 24.19 -11.19
CA TRP A 181 -8.26 24.43 -10.39
C TRP A 181 -7.97 24.34 -8.89
N LEU A 182 -7.18 23.37 -8.42
CA LEU A 182 -6.74 23.29 -7.02
C LEU A 182 -5.93 24.53 -6.61
N ASP A 183 -5.01 24.98 -7.46
CA ASP A 183 -4.22 26.20 -7.20
C ASP A 183 -5.13 27.43 -7.03
N SER A 184 -6.24 27.49 -7.77
CA SER A 184 -7.24 28.56 -7.63
C SER A 184 -8.09 28.48 -6.34
N GLN A 185 -8.02 27.38 -5.58
CA GLN A 185 -8.74 27.23 -4.31
C GLN A 185 -8.00 27.84 -3.11
N HIS A 186 -6.77 28.33 -3.33
CA HIS A 186 -5.95 29.00 -2.33
C HIS A 186 -5.67 30.43 -2.76
N ASP A 187 -6.10 31.40 -1.95
CA ASP A 187 -5.63 32.76 -2.04
C ASP A 187 -4.44 32.92 -1.07
N PRO A 188 -3.21 33.14 -1.56
CA PRO A 188 -2.04 33.30 -0.70
C PRO A 188 -2.10 34.57 0.18
N SER A 189 -3.10 35.43 0.00
CA SER A 189 -3.37 36.57 0.88
C SER A 189 -4.31 36.26 2.04
N GLU A 190 -5.00 35.12 2.00
CA GLU A 190 -5.82 34.62 3.12
C GLU A 190 -4.95 33.92 4.16
N ASP A 191 -5.52 33.71 5.35
CA ASP A 191 -4.89 32.93 6.40
C ASP A 191 -4.68 31.47 5.91
N ASP A 192 -3.49 30.95 6.13
CA ASP A 192 -3.13 29.58 5.74
C ASP A 192 -3.77 28.56 6.70
N GLU A 193 -4.25 29.00 7.86
CA GLU A 193 -4.85 28.13 8.87
C GLU A 193 -6.36 27.94 8.67
N LEU A 194 -6.78 26.68 8.50
CA LEU A 194 -8.20 26.31 8.41
C LEU A 194 -8.69 25.61 9.65
N SER A 195 -9.83 26.07 10.18
CA SER A 195 -10.62 25.29 11.15
C SER A 195 -11.17 24.00 10.53
N ARG A 196 -11.51 23.01 11.38
CA ARG A 196 -12.09 21.72 10.96
C ARG A 196 -13.24 21.86 9.97
N THR A 197 -14.22 22.69 10.30
CA THR A 197 -15.42 22.89 9.47
C THR A 197 -15.07 23.52 8.11
N ALA A 198 -14.13 24.47 8.09
CA ALA A 198 -13.69 25.08 6.84
C ALA A 198 -12.93 24.09 5.94
N MET A 199 -12.10 23.22 6.55
CA MET A 199 -11.42 22.13 5.84
C MET A 199 -12.43 21.12 5.27
N GLU A 200 -13.38 20.64 6.08
CA GLU A 200 -14.40 19.68 5.65
C GLU A 200 -15.21 20.20 4.46
N ILE A 201 -15.64 21.47 4.48
CA ILE A 201 -16.36 22.11 3.36
C ILE A 201 -15.48 22.16 2.09
N LYS A 202 -14.20 22.52 2.22
CA LYS A 202 -13.28 22.57 1.07
C LYS A 202 -13.02 21.17 0.50
N LEU A 203 -12.80 20.17 1.36
CA LEU A 203 -12.61 18.79 0.95
C LEU A 203 -13.87 18.20 0.29
N GLU A 204 -15.08 18.55 0.76
CA GLU A 204 -16.33 18.16 0.11
C GLU A 204 -16.44 18.75 -1.31
N LEU A 205 -16.09 20.03 -1.49
CA LEU A 205 -16.05 20.68 -2.80
C LEU A 205 -15.06 20.00 -3.75
N ILE A 206 -13.86 19.66 -3.26
CA ILE A 206 -12.83 18.95 -4.02
C ILE A 206 -13.31 17.54 -4.39
N SER A 207 -13.92 16.81 -3.45
CA SER A 207 -14.47 15.47 -3.71
C SER A 207 -15.55 15.50 -4.79
N ALA A 208 -16.45 16.49 -4.75
CA ALA A 208 -17.48 16.68 -5.78
C ALA A 208 -16.86 17.03 -7.16
N LYS A 209 -15.78 17.82 -7.19
CA LYS A 209 -15.05 18.09 -8.44
C LYS A 209 -14.41 16.82 -8.99
N LEU A 210 -13.79 15.99 -8.15
CA LEU A 210 -13.21 14.70 -8.53
C LEU A 210 -14.26 13.73 -9.07
N ASP A 211 -15.46 13.68 -8.46
CA ASP A 211 -16.56 12.83 -8.95
C ASP A 211 -17.02 13.22 -10.36
N ASN A 212 -17.07 14.52 -10.66
CA ASN A 212 -17.38 15.00 -12.01
C ASN A 212 -16.29 14.55 -13.01
N LEU A 213 -15.01 14.70 -12.66
CA LEU A 213 -13.89 14.27 -13.52
C LEU A 213 -13.84 12.76 -13.72
N LEU A 214 -14.12 11.97 -12.68
CA LEU A 214 -14.25 10.52 -12.77
C LEU A 214 -15.42 10.09 -13.66
N GLY A 215 -16.44 10.94 -13.81
CA GLY A 215 -17.54 10.77 -14.76
C GLY A 215 -17.14 11.04 -16.21
N GLU A 216 -16.16 11.91 -16.46
CA GLU A 216 -15.61 12.19 -17.80
C GLU A 216 -14.73 11.04 -18.30
N VAL A 217 -14.15 10.25 -17.39
CA VAL A 217 -13.27 9.11 -17.70
C VAL A 217 -13.89 7.81 -17.20
N PRO A 218 -15.00 7.34 -17.79
CA PRO A 218 -15.77 6.23 -17.23
C PRO A 218 -15.00 4.90 -17.26
N ALA A 219 -15.08 4.16 -16.15
CA ALA A 219 -14.35 2.92 -15.93
C ALA A 219 -14.56 1.86 -17.02
N ASP A 220 -15.79 1.71 -17.50
CA ASP A 220 -16.17 0.73 -18.53
C ASP A 220 -15.49 0.99 -19.88
N THR A 221 -15.07 2.21 -20.13
CA THR A 221 -14.41 2.64 -21.36
C THR A 221 -12.90 2.54 -21.22
N CYS A 222 -12.31 3.11 -20.17
CA CYS A 222 -10.85 3.14 -20.02
C CYS A 222 -10.26 1.84 -19.47
N LEU A 223 -10.99 1.10 -18.63
CA LEU A 223 -10.47 -0.14 -18.01
C LEU A 223 -10.84 -1.41 -18.77
N ARG A 224 -11.58 -1.30 -19.87
CA ARG A 224 -12.02 -2.44 -20.68
C ARG A 224 -10.85 -3.30 -21.18
N HIS A 225 -9.76 -2.63 -21.51
CA HIS A 225 -8.57 -3.17 -22.14
C HIS A 225 -7.41 -3.37 -21.17
N VAL A 226 -7.65 -3.36 -19.85
CA VAL A 226 -6.57 -3.48 -18.86
C VAL A 226 -5.70 -4.70 -19.11
N ARG A 227 -6.31 -5.84 -19.47
CA ARG A 227 -5.58 -7.07 -19.82
C ARG A 227 -4.71 -6.96 -21.07
N ASP A 228 -5.05 -6.05 -21.96
CA ASP A 228 -4.46 -5.94 -23.29
C ASP A 228 -3.37 -4.85 -23.34
N PHE A 229 -3.13 -4.16 -22.24
CA PHE A 229 -2.08 -3.15 -22.16
C PHE A 229 -0.67 -3.75 -22.29
N LEU A 230 -0.52 -5.07 -22.16
CA LEU A 230 0.73 -5.80 -22.36
C LEU A 230 0.45 -7.01 -23.25
N ASP A 231 1.10 -7.09 -24.42
CA ASP A 231 1.19 -8.34 -25.15
C ASP A 231 2.19 -9.27 -24.41
N PRO A 232 1.73 -10.42 -23.88
CA PRO A 232 2.58 -11.37 -23.17
C PRO A 232 3.79 -11.89 -23.95
N GLU A 233 3.75 -11.87 -25.29
CA GLU A 233 4.87 -12.35 -26.11
C GLU A 233 6.04 -11.34 -26.19
N THR A 234 5.88 -10.13 -25.65
CA THR A 234 6.80 -9.00 -25.90
C THR A 234 7.41 -8.37 -24.66
N ILE A 235 7.37 -9.05 -23.51
CA ILE A 235 8.05 -8.59 -22.30
C ILE A 235 9.52 -9.05 -22.37
N PRO A 236 10.51 -8.19 -22.72
CA PRO A 236 11.90 -8.55 -22.53
C PRO A 236 12.16 -8.72 -21.03
N GLU A 237 12.71 -9.88 -20.65
CA GLU A 237 13.10 -10.22 -19.27
C GLU A 237 14.09 -9.21 -18.65
N GLU A 238 14.70 -8.34 -19.47
CA GLU A 238 15.73 -7.36 -19.07
C GLU A 238 15.18 -6.06 -18.47
N LEU A 239 13.86 -5.87 -18.40
CA LEU A 239 13.21 -4.71 -17.74
C LEU A 239 13.42 -4.66 -16.21
N GLY A 240 14.08 -5.68 -15.63
CA GLY A 240 14.33 -5.81 -14.19
C GLY A 240 15.68 -5.30 -13.68
N GLU A 241 16.67 -5.07 -14.54
CA GLU A 241 18.04 -4.71 -14.11
C GLU A 241 18.70 -3.56 -14.87
N ALA A 242 18.07 -3.04 -15.94
CA ALA A 242 18.53 -1.80 -16.55
C ALA A 242 18.33 -0.66 -15.55
N GLY A 243 19.44 -0.07 -15.12
CA GLY A 243 19.49 1.00 -14.13
C GLY A 243 18.60 2.19 -14.48
N GLU A 244 18.51 3.11 -13.52
CA GLU A 244 17.66 4.32 -13.46
C GLU A 244 17.93 5.37 -14.56
N ASP A 245 18.29 4.95 -15.78
CA ASP A 245 18.37 5.85 -16.92
C ASP A 245 16.95 6.16 -17.42
N GLU A 246 16.60 7.45 -17.37
CA GLU A 246 15.32 8.12 -17.64
C GLU A 246 14.71 7.90 -19.05
N ASN A 247 15.13 6.88 -19.80
CA ASN A 247 14.75 6.65 -21.20
C ASN A 247 13.98 5.35 -21.46
N LEU A 248 13.26 4.82 -20.47
CA LEU A 248 12.40 3.63 -20.61
C LEU A 248 11.34 3.79 -21.73
N LEU A 249 10.79 4.99 -21.92
CA LEU A 249 9.85 5.29 -23.01
C LEU A 249 10.54 5.44 -24.38
N CYS A 250 11.81 5.84 -24.43
CA CYS A 250 12.58 5.94 -25.68
C CYS A 250 13.15 4.59 -26.13
N SER A 251 13.54 3.71 -25.20
CA SER A 251 14.02 2.35 -25.53
C SER A 251 12.89 1.43 -26.01
N LEU A 252 11.64 1.68 -25.62
CA LEU A 252 10.46 1.02 -26.20
C LEU A 252 10.10 1.54 -27.60
N GLY A 253 10.67 2.67 -28.03
CA GLY A 253 10.46 3.25 -29.37
C GLY A 253 11.48 2.84 -30.43
N GLY A 254 12.47 2.00 -30.08
CA GLY A 254 13.55 1.59 -30.96
C GLY A 254 13.42 0.15 -31.48
N ALA A 255 12.90 0.03 -32.69
CA ALA A 255 12.82 -1.18 -33.54
C ALA A 255 11.74 -2.23 -33.18
N GLU A 256 10.65 -2.20 -33.95
CA GLU A 256 9.70 -3.30 -34.18
C GLU A 256 8.90 -3.87 -32.98
N SER A 257 8.55 -3.06 -31.98
CA SER A 257 7.52 -3.43 -30.98
C SER A 257 6.16 -2.84 -31.34
N ASP A 258 5.35 -3.61 -32.07
CA ASP A 258 3.91 -3.36 -32.30
C ASP A 258 3.05 -3.62 -31.03
N ALA A 259 3.67 -3.78 -29.85
CA ALA A 259 3.12 -4.63 -28.78
C ALA A 259 2.77 -3.91 -27.46
N LEU A 260 3.04 -2.62 -27.35
CA LEU A 260 2.74 -1.81 -26.17
C LEU A 260 2.13 -0.47 -26.60
N ASP A 261 0.81 -0.41 -26.79
CA ASP A 261 0.12 0.86 -27.06
C ASP A 261 -0.10 1.66 -25.77
N VAL A 262 1.01 1.98 -25.08
CA VAL A 262 1.09 2.98 -23.99
C VAL A 262 0.66 4.36 -24.50
N GLY A 263 0.72 4.55 -25.82
CA GLY A 263 0.16 5.69 -26.53
C GLY A 263 -1.36 5.69 -26.62
N SER A 264 -2.03 4.56 -26.33
CA SER A 264 -3.47 4.45 -26.49
C SER A 264 -4.20 5.43 -25.58
N PRO A 265 -5.28 6.06 -26.06
CA PRO A 265 -6.12 6.90 -25.22
C PRO A 265 -6.72 6.08 -24.07
N PHE A 266 -6.98 4.78 -24.25
CA PHE A 266 -7.52 3.92 -23.20
C PHE A 266 -6.55 3.76 -22.02
N PHE A 267 -5.27 3.51 -22.29
CA PHE A 267 -4.26 3.36 -21.25
C PHE A 267 -4.04 4.67 -20.48
N ARG A 268 -3.90 5.78 -21.21
CA ARG A 268 -3.73 7.11 -20.62
C ARG A 268 -4.92 7.50 -19.74
N ASN A 269 -6.14 7.26 -20.22
CA ASN A 269 -7.35 7.46 -19.44
C ASN A 269 -7.42 6.53 -18.21
N ALA A 270 -6.91 5.30 -18.29
CA ALA A 270 -6.83 4.41 -17.14
C ALA A 270 -5.85 4.95 -16.06
N VAL A 271 -4.69 5.48 -16.48
CA VAL A 271 -3.73 6.15 -15.59
C VAL A 271 -4.33 7.41 -14.97
N ALA A 272 -4.97 8.26 -15.78
CA ALA A 272 -5.63 9.47 -15.30
C ALA A 272 -6.75 9.14 -14.30
N ARG A 273 -7.57 8.12 -14.60
CA ARG A 273 -8.59 7.62 -13.68
C ARG A 273 -7.99 7.14 -12.37
N TYR A 274 -6.90 6.39 -12.41
CA TYR A 274 -6.25 5.91 -11.18
C TYR A 274 -5.71 7.07 -10.32
N ARG A 275 -5.10 8.09 -10.93
CA ARG A 275 -4.66 9.31 -10.23
C ARG A 275 -5.82 10.06 -9.58
N LEU A 276 -6.96 10.19 -10.27
CA LEU A 276 -8.17 10.78 -9.68
C LEU A 276 -8.70 9.96 -8.49
N LEU A 277 -8.67 8.63 -8.59
CA LEU A 277 -9.04 7.75 -7.48
C LEU A 277 -8.08 7.89 -6.28
N LEU A 278 -6.78 8.02 -6.53
CA LEU A 278 -5.79 8.32 -5.49
C LEU A 278 -6.10 9.65 -4.81
N THR A 279 -6.29 10.72 -5.57
CA THR A 279 -6.64 12.03 -4.99
C THR A 279 -7.94 11.97 -4.19
N LYS A 280 -8.94 11.21 -4.66
CA LYS A 280 -10.20 11.02 -3.92
C LYS A 280 -9.96 10.29 -2.60
N ALA A 281 -9.18 9.22 -2.61
CA ALA A 281 -8.78 8.53 -1.39
C ALA A 281 -7.98 9.43 -0.45
N THR A 282 -7.12 10.32 -0.97
CA THR A 282 -6.42 11.33 -0.17
C THR A 282 -7.39 12.29 0.52
N VAL A 283 -8.40 12.80 -0.20
CA VAL A 283 -9.44 13.66 0.40
C VAL A 283 -10.11 12.96 1.57
N ASP A 284 -10.54 11.70 1.37
CA ASP A 284 -11.24 10.93 2.40
C ASP A 284 -10.33 10.65 3.61
N LYS A 285 -9.05 10.33 3.39
CA LYS A 285 -8.08 10.05 4.45
C LYS A 285 -7.66 11.30 5.21
N VAL A 286 -7.37 12.41 4.54
CA VAL A 286 -7.05 13.69 5.20
C VAL A 286 -8.23 14.14 6.06
N SER A 287 -9.46 14.00 5.56
CA SER A 287 -10.66 14.28 6.37
C SER A 287 -10.79 13.37 7.59
N ALA A 288 -10.41 12.10 7.49
CA ALA A 288 -10.45 11.15 8.59
C ALA A 288 -9.29 11.32 9.58
N SER A 289 -8.16 11.84 9.13
CA SER A 289 -6.93 12.05 9.92
C SER A 289 -6.87 13.41 10.63
N TRP A 290 -7.98 14.18 10.68
CA TRP A 290 -8.01 15.50 11.31
C TRP A 290 -7.36 15.49 12.70
N ASP A 291 -7.80 14.58 13.57
CA ASP A 291 -7.34 14.54 14.96
C ASP A 291 -5.81 14.32 15.01
N VAL A 292 -5.27 13.49 14.12
CA VAL A 292 -3.82 13.24 14.03
C VAL A 292 -3.07 14.46 13.50
N LEU A 293 -3.61 15.15 12.50
CA LEU A 293 -3.02 16.38 11.93
C LEU A 293 -3.00 17.54 12.94
N THR A 294 -3.90 17.53 13.93
CA THR A 294 -4.01 18.60 14.94
C THR A 294 -3.36 18.29 16.28
N THR A 295 -3.09 17.01 16.56
CA THR A 295 -2.51 16.58 17.84
C THR A 295 -1.03 16.93 17.89
N VAL A 296 -0.59 17.57 18.97
CA VAL A 296 0.84 17.83 19.23
C VAL A 296 1.53 16.49 19.54
N SER A 297 2.64 16.21 18.88
CA SER A 297 3.44 15.01 19.13
C SER A 297 4.27 15.12 20.41
N ASP A 298 4.71 13.98 20.95
CA ASP A 298 5.60 13.97 22.13
C ASP A 298 6.93 14.66 21.80
N GLY A 299 7.45 14.50 20.57
CA GLY A 299 8.64 15.20 20.10
C GLY A 299 8.48 16.72 20.08
N ASP A 300 7.31 17.22 19.69
CA ASP A 300 6.99 18.65 19.75
C ASP A 300 6.96 19.16 21.19
N ILE A 301 6.30 18.42 22.09
CA ILE A 301 6.22 18.74 23.53
C ILE A 301 7.62 18.84 24.12
N ASP A 302 8.46 17.86 23.83
CA ASP A 302 9.84 17.78 24.27
C ASP A 302 10.68 18.98 23.78
N ARG A 303 10.56 19.33 22.49
CA ARG A 303 11.27 20.49 21.94
C ARG A 303 10.82 21.78 22.61
N ALA A 304 9.53 22.02 22.70
CA ALA A 304 9.02 23.24 23.32
C ALA A 304 9.38 23.35 24.80
N ALA A 305 9.37 22.24 25.54
CA ALA A 305 9.85 22.20 26.91
C ALA A 305 11.34 22.56 27.00
N SER A 306 12.16 22.09 26.06
CA SER A 306 13.60 22.39 26.01
C SER A 306 13.91 23.84 25.63
N GLU A 307 13.06 24.46 24.82
CA GLU A 307 13.23 25.84 24.34
C GLU A 307 12.50 26.87 25.23
N GLY A 308 11.70 26.40 26.20
CA GLY A 308 10.87 27.25 27.04
C GLY A 308 9.70 27.89 26.30
N ILE A 309 9.25 27.27 25.21
CA ILE A 309 8.11 27.70 24.41
C ILE A 309 6.82 27.14 25.02
N ALA A 310 5.81 27.98 25.18
CA ALA A 310 4.48 27.53 25.58
C ALA A 310 3.77 26.93 24.36
N LEU A 311 3.55 25.62 24.35
CA LEU A 311 2.72 24.95 23.34
C LEU A 311 1.24 25.03 23.68
N VAL A 312 0.43 25.18 22.63
CA VAL A 312 -1.01 24.90 22.69
C VAL A 312 -1.19 23.39 22.46
N PRO A 313 -1.79 22.62 23.40
CA PRO A 313 -1.85 21.15 23.34
C PRO A 313 -2.60 20.57 22.14
N GLU A 314 -3.56 21.31 21.59
CA GLU A 314 -4.35 20.95 20.42
C GLU A 314 -4.44 22.20 19.54
N LEU A 315 -4.01 22.10 18.29
CA LEU A 315 -4.27 23.16 17.33
C LEU A 315 -5.68 22.95 16.76
N GLU A 316 -6.47 24.02 16.70
CA GLU A 316 -7.80 23.97 16.10
C GLU A 316 -7.74 24.08 14.57
N THR A 317 -6.53 24.17 14.01
CA THR A 317 -6.26 24.55 12.62
C THR A 317 -5.23 23.66 11.92
N VAL A 318 -5.36 23.53 10.60
CA VAL A 318 -4.42 22.84 9.68
C VAL A 318 -4.08 23.76 8.51
N SER A 319 -2.85 23.69 8.01
CA SER A 319 -2.39 24.47 6.85
C SER A 319 -3.12 24.06 5.57
N ILE A 320 -3.85 25.00 4.95
CA ILE A 320 -4.52 24.78 3.66
C ILE A 320 -3.51 24.55 2.54
N SER A 321 -2.40 25.29 2.53
CA SER A 321 -1.36 25.12 1.51
C SER A 321 -0.71 23.73 1.62
N GLY A 322 -0.52 23.21 2.84
CA GLY A 322 -0.07 21.83 3.06
C GLY A 322 -1.05 20.80 2.50
N VAL A 323 -2.35 20.93 2.81
CA VAL A 323 -3.40 20.01 2.32
C VAL A 323 -3.51 20.04 0.80
N LEU A 324 -3.56 21.23 0.19
CA LEU A 324 -3.67 21.38 -1.26
C LEU A 324 -2.40 20.93 -1.98
N GLY A 325 -1.22 21.21 -1.42
CA GLY A 325 0.06 20.70 -1.91
C GLY A 325 0.10 19.17 -1.91
N PHE A 326 -0.41 18.52 -0.85
CA PHE A 326 -0.51 17.06 -0.81
C PHE A 326 -1.49 16.50 -1.84
N LEU A 327 -2.66 17.11 -2.02
CA LEU A 327 -3.62 16.72 -3.05
C LEU A 327 -3.06 16.88 -4.47
N GLN A 328 -2.34 17.98 -4.72
CA GLN A 328 -1.69 18.26 -6.01
C GLN A 328 -0.62 17.21 -6.31
N LYS A 329 0.29 16.95 -5.35
CA LYS A 329 1.31 15.90 -5.50
C LYS A 329 0.71 14.51 -5.61
N THR A 330 -0.45 14.25 -5.02
CA THR A 330 -1.18 12.99 -5.26
C THR A 330 -1.71 12.91 -6.70
N ALA A 331 -2.28 13.99 -7.23
CA ALA A 331 -2.85 14.01 -8.58
C ALA A 331 -1.78 13.90 -9.66
N THR A 332 -0.68 14.64 -9.54
CA THR A 332 0.32 14.79 -10.62
C THR A 332 1.70 14.21 -10.31
N GLY A 333 2.06 14.05 -9.04
CA GLY A 333 3.40 13.66 -8.62
C GLY A 333 3.67 12.15 -8.55
N SER A 334 4.93 11.82 -8.28
CA SER A 334 5.43 10.44 -8.11
C SER A 334 5.10 9.89 -6.72
N CYS A 335 5.25 8.58 -6.50
CA CYS A 335 5.06 8.00 -5.18
C CYS A 335 5.99 8.61 -4.14
N SER A 336 7.24 8.89 -4.53
CA SER A 336 8.19 9.59 -3.67
C SER A 336 7.72 11.01 -3.35
N GLU A 337 7.30 11.79 -4.36
CA GLU A 337 6.77 13.15 -4.13
C GLU A 337 5.50 13.15 -3.26
N ARG A 338 4.65 12.11 -3.35
CA ARG A 338 3.48 11.93 -2.48
C ARG A 338 3.90 11.77 -1.01
N ILE A 339 4.91 10.94 -0.74
CA ILE A 339 5.44 10.76 0.62
C ILE A 339 6.06 12.06 1.15
N THR A 340 6.81 12.79 0.33
CA THR A 340 7.37 14.11 0.70
C THR A 340 6.27 15.12 1.00
N ALA A 341 5.21 15.14 0.21
CA ALA A 341 4.10 16.05 0.45
C ALA A 341 3.29 15.67 1.70
N ALA A 342 3.15 14.37 1.99
CA ALA A 342 2.58 13.90 3.26
C ALA A 342 3.49 14.24 4.45
N TRP A 343 4.82 14.17 4.27
CA TRP A 343 5.80 14.61 5.25
C TRP A 343 5.60 16.09 5.59
N ASN A 344 5.58 16.95 4.58
CA ASN A 344 5.35 18.40 4.75
C ASN A 344 3.98 18.74 5.34
N LEU A 345 2.97 17.87 5.13
CA LEU A 345 1.65 18.03 5.74
C LEU A 345 1.68 17.67 7.24
N MET A 346 2.46 16.66 7.62
CA MET A 346 2.65 16.25 9.02
C MET A 346 3.64 17.15 9.77
N ASP A 347 4.61 17.74 9.07
CA ASP A 347 5.59 18.69 9.62
C ASP A 347 4.94 20.05 9.90
N ARG A 348 4.25 20.08 11.04
CA ARG A 348 3.40 21.17 11.46
C ARG A 348 4.17 22.44 11.80
N ASP A 349 5.35 22.27 12.40
CA ASP A 349 6.18 23.37 12.85
C ASP A 349 7.20 23.84 11.79
N ARG A 350 7.28 23.12 10.66
CA ARG A 350 8.13 23.42 9.50
C ARG A 350 9.62 23.39 9.84
N ASP A 351 10.02 22.55 10.79
CA ASP A 351 11.43 22.30 11.10
C ASP A 351 12.09 21.29 10.13
N GLY A 352 11.30 20.66 9.26
CA GLY A 352 11.74 19.66 8.29
C GLY A 352 11.90 18.26 8.86
N SER A 353 11.51 18.04 10.12
CA SER A 353 11.84 16.85 10.88
C SER A 353 10.63 16.29 11.63
N LEU A 354 10.52 14.96 11.64
CA LEU A 354 9.41 14.25 12.28
C LEU A 354 9.93 13.28 13.34
N ASP A 355 9.13 13.07 14.39
CA ASP A 355 9.37 11.98 15.32
C ASP A 355 8.93 10.61 14.75
N GLU A 356 9.15 9.53 15.51
CA GLU A 356 8.82 8.18 15.05
C GLU A 356 7.32 8.01 14.76
N ALA A 357 6.45 8.60 15.58
CA ALA A 357 5.02 8.43 15.46
C ALA A 357 4.47 9.19 14.25
N GLU A 358 4.94 10.42 14.04
CA GLU A 358 4.62 11.23 12.87
C GLU A 358 5.12 10.59 11.58
N MET A 359 6.38 10.13 11.54
CA MET A 359 6.96 9.40 10.41
C MET A 359 6.14 8.14 10.09
N ASN A 360 5.78 7.35 11.11
CA ASN A 360 4.93 6.18 10.92
C ASN A 360 3.58 6.58 10.32
N HIS A 361 2.98 7.69 10.80
CA HIS A 361 1.70 8.16 10.28
C HIS A 361 1.79 8.59 8.81
N VAL A 362 2.85 9.29 8.40
CA VAL A 362 3.10 9.66 6.98
C VAL A 362 3.03 8.42 6.09
N VAL A 363 3.77 7.37 6.46
CA VAL A 363 3.86 6.16 5.63
C VAL A 363 2.53 5.39 5.61
N HIS A 364 1.89 5.23 6.77
CA HIS A 364 0.58 4.57 6.87
C HIS A 364 -0.53 5.33 6.14
N LEU A 365 -0.49 6.67 6.16
CA LEU A 365 -1.39 7.53 5.41
C LEU A 365 -1.25 7.26 3.90
N CYS A 366 -0.02 7.33 3.36
CA CYS A 366 0.24 7.07 1.95
C CYS A 366 -0.16 5.64 1.53
N LEU A 367 0.17 4.63 2.34
CA LEU A 367 -0.20 3.24 2.07
C LEU A 367 -1.72 3.03 2.08
N GLY A 368 -2.42 3.68 3.02
CA GLY A 368 -3.88 3.64 3.12
C GLY A 368 -4.56 4.25 1.90
N ILE A 369 -4.06 5.40 1.42
CA ILE A 369 -4.52 6.06 0.19
C ILE A 369 -4.37 5.12 -1.02
N GLU A 370 -3.17 4.56 -1.20
CA GLU A 370 -2.86 3.67 -2.32
C GLU A 370 -3.75 2.41 -2.29
N THR A 371 -3.92 1.81 -1.10
CA THR A 371 -4.76 0.63 -0.90
C THR A 371 -6.22 0.89 -1.25
N ASP A 372 -6.80 1.99 -0.76
CA ASP A 372 -8.21 2.30 -0.98
C ASP A 372 -8.49 2.62 -2.45
N ALA A 373 -7.62 3.41 -3.09
CA ALA A 373 -7.72 3.73 -4.52
C ALA A 373 -7.59 2.48 -5.41
N LEU A 374 -6.59 1.61 -5.14
CA LEU A 374 -6.41 0.38 -5.90
C LEU A 374 -7.55 -0.60 -5.76
N GLN A 375 -8.13 -0.73 -4.57
CA GLN A 375 -9.28 -1.60 -4.38
C GLN A 375 -10.49 -1.13 -5.20
N VAL A 376 -10.65 0.19 -5.40
CA VAL A 376 -11.69 0.73 -6.28
C VAL A 376 -11.33 0.43 -7.74
N LEU A 377 -10.12 0.78 -8.19
CA LEU A 377 -9.64 0.54 -9.55
C LEU A 377 -9.77 -0.94 -9.94
N PHE A 378 -9.36 -1.85 -9.06
CA PHE A 378 -9.44 -3.30 -9.28
C PHE A 378 -10.88 -3.77 -9.46
N ARG A 379 -11.80 -3.32 -8.59
CA ARG A 379 -13.22 -3.65 -8.70
C ARG A 379 -13.81 -3.16 -10.02
N GLU A 380 -13.47 -1.93 -10.39
CA GLU A 380 -13.91 -1.33 -11.65
C GLU A 380 -13.35 -2.07 -12.87
N ALA A 381 -12.07 -2.46 -12.87
CA ALA A 381 -11.45 -3.22 -13.96
C ALA A 381 -12.10 -4.62 -14.14
N VAL A 382 -12.39 -5.30 -13.03
CA VAL A 382 -13.07 -6.60 -13.02
C VAL A 382 -14.54 -6.48 -13.46
N ASP A 383 -15.17 -5.33 -13.24
CA ASP A 383 -16.55 -5.09 -13.65
C ASP A 383 -16.69 -4.61 -15.10
N ALA A 384 -15.73 -3.83 -15.61
CA ALA A 384 -15.71 -3.26 -16.95
C ALA A 384 -15.81 -4.30 -18.07
N PHE A 385 -15.09 -5.43 -17.96
CA PHE A 385 -15.15 -6.51 -18.95
C PHE A 385 -15.07 -7.89 -18.29
N PRO A 386 -15.77 -8.94 -18.77
CA PRO A 386 -15.69 -10.27 -18.16
C PRO A 386 -14.26 -10.80 -18.15
N VAL A 387 -13.76 -11.22 -16.99
CA VAL A 387 -12.32 -11.44 -16.73
C VAL A 387 -11.70 -12.51 -17.62
N ARG A 388 -12.50 -13.52 -18.00
CA ARG A 388 -12.05 -14.66 -18.81
C ARG A 388 -12.76 -14.77 -20.16
N ALA A 389 -13.39 -13.69 -20.61
CA ALA A 389 -13.93 -13.66 -21.96
C ALA A 389 -12.80 -13.49 -22.99
N PRO A 390 -12.82 -14.25 -24.10
CA PRO A 390 -11.83 -14.08 -25.16
C PRO A 390 -11.99 -12.71 -25.82
N LEU A 391 -10.87 -12.11 -26.23
CA LEU A 391 -10.81 -10.76 -26.81
C LEU A 391 -11.61 -10.61 -28.11
N SER A 392 -11.75 -11.71 -28.86
CA SER A 392 -12.62 -11.74 -30.06
C SER A 392 -14.09 -11.37 -29.75
N ALA A 393 -14.51 -11.46 -28.48
CA ALA A 393 -15.83 -11.01 -28.03
C ALA A 393 -15.95 -9.48 -27.83
N ILE A 394 -14.83 -8.74 -27.79
CA ILE A 394 -14.81 -7.29 -27.57
C ILE A 394 -15.21 -6.53 -28.85
N GLY A 395 -14.77 -7.00 -30.03
CA GLY A 395 -15.00 -6.33 -31.33
C GLY A 395 -16.14 -6.90 -32.19
N ALA A 396 -16.57 -8.14 -31.95
CA ALA A 396 -17.56 -8.81 -32.82
C ALA A 396 -19.01 -8.24 -32.75
N GLY A 397 -19.25 -7.21 -31.93
CA GLY A 397 -20.56 -6.61 -31.71
C GLY A 397 -20.90 -5.39 -32.57
N ASN A 398 -19.94 -4.75 -33.24
CA ASN A 398 -20.14 -3.40 -33.80
C ASN A 398 -20.13 -3.27 -35.34
N GLU A 399 -19.81 -4.32 -36.11
CA GLU A 399 -19.61 -4.15 -37.56
C GLU A 399 -20.78 -4.55 -38.47
N LYS A 400 -21.89 -5.08 -37.94
CA LYS A 400 -23.03 -5.50 -38.78
C LYS A 400 -24.38 -5.27 -38.11
N ASP A 401 -24.83 -4.02 -38.06
CA ASP A 401 -26.21 -3.67 -38.42
C ASP A 401 -26.38 -2.15 -38.37
N GLY A 402 -26.44 -1.52 -39.55
CA GLY A 402 -26.88 -0.13 -39.72
C GLY A 402 -28.39 0.01 -39.50
N GLY A 403 -28.85 -0.36 -38.30
CA GLY A 403 -30.25 -0.28 -37.88
C GLY A 403 -30.43 0.78 -36.81
N ASP A 404 -30.98 1.92 -37.22
CA ASP A 404 -31.44 3.03 -36.39
C ASP A 404 -32.33 2.50 -35.23
N GLY A 405 -31.85 2.53 -33.99
CA GLY A 405 -32.66 2.07 -32.85
C GLY A 405 -31.91 1.79 -31.54
N ASP A 406 -31.92 2.79 -30.67
CA ASP A 406 -31.79 2.75 -29.21
C ASP A 406 -30.54 2.12 -28.55
N VAL A 407 -29.93 2.98 -27.73
CA VAL A 407 -28.68 2.84 -27.00
C VAL A 407 -28.88 1.93 -25.78
N ASP A 408 -28.55 0.65 -25.91
CA ASP A 408 -28.27 -0.23 -24.77
C ASP A 408 -27.04 -1.09 -25.10
N ASN A 409 -25.85 -0.57 -24.72
CA ASN A 409 -24.53 -1.15 -24.95
C ASN A 409 -24.26 -2.45 -24.13
N ALA A 410 -25.30 -3.22 -23.82
CA ALA A 410 -25.28 -4.48 -23.07
C ALA A 410 -25.34 -5.74 -23.98
N GLY A 411 -25.32 -5.56 -25.30
CA GLY A 411 -25.65 -6.59 -26.29
C GLY A 411 -24.66 -7.75 -26.42
N ALA A 412 -23.34 -7.52 -26.30
CA ALA A 412 -22.33 -8.56 -26.53
C ALA A 412 -22.20 -9.55 -25.35
N VAL A 413 -22.38 -9.09 -24.12
CA VAL A 413 -22.39 -9.94 -22.90
C VAL A 413 -23.74 -10.66 -22.72
N GLY A 414 -24.79 -10.18 -23.40
CA GLY A 414 -26.17 -10.64 -23.26
C GLY A 414 -26.42 -12.12 -23.59
N ARG A 415 -25.58 -12.78 -24.39
CA ARG A 415 -25.76 -14.20 -24.78
C ARG A 415 -25.03 -15.21 -23.91
N GLN A 416 -24.39 -14.80 -22.82
CA GLN A 416 -23.82 -15.77 -21.88
C GLN A 416 -24.93 -16.52 -21.14
N GLY A 417 -24.96 -17.85 -21.27
CA GLY A 417 -25.88 -18.70 -20.52
C GLY A 417 -25.72 -18.51 -19.01
N TRP A 418 -26.78 -18.76 -18.23
CA TRP A 418 -26.81 -18.51 -16.78
C TRP A 418 -25.63 -19.15 -16.01
N LYS A 419 -25.13 -20.30 -16.48
CA LYS A 419 -23.96 -20.99 -15.89
C LYS A 419 -22.69 -20.17 -16.04
N ALA A 420 -22.47 -19.57 -17.22
CA ALA A 420 -21.30 -18.71 -17.48
C ALA A 420 -21.35 -17.46 -16.59
N ARG A 421 -22.51 -16.79 -16.50
CA ARG A 421 -22.69 -15.62 -15.61
C ARG A 421 -22.41 -15.95 -14.13
N ARG A 422 -22.83 -17.14 -13.66
CA ARG A 422 -22.53 -17.59 -12.28
C ARG A 422 -21.06 -17.89 -12.05
N ARG A 423 -20.37 -18.50 -13.03
CA ARG A 423 -18.93 -18.74 -12.98
C ARG A 423 -18.18 -17.42 -12.93
N GLU A 424 -18.48 -16.51 -13.84
CA GLU A 424 -17.90 -15.17 -13.91
C GLU A 424 -18.08 -14.43 -12.57
N LYS A 425 -19.31 -14.33 -12.06
CA LYS A 425 -19.57 -13.70 -10.75
C LYS A 425 -18.76 -14.32 -9.61
N LYS A 426 -18.55 -15.65 -9.63
CA LYS A 426 -17.72 -16.34 -8.63
C LYS A 426 -16.24 -15.99 -8.82
N THR A 427 -15.75 -15.95 -10.05
CA THR A 427 -14.38 -15.56 -10.38
C THR A 427 -14.11 -14.13 -9.94
N ARG A 428 -14.94 -13.16 -10.33
CA ARG A 428 -14.84 -11.75 -9.89
C ARG A 428 -14.76 -11.62 -8.37
N LYS A 429 -15.67 -12.28 -7.66
CA LYS A 429 -15.68 -12.27 -6.18
C LYS A 429 -14.41 -12.91 -5.59
N THR A 430 -13.87 -13.95 -6.22
CA THR A 430 -12.65 -14.61 -5.76
C THR A 430 -11.44 -13.71 -5.95
N LEU A 431 -11.30 -13.12 -7.14
CA LEU A 431 -10.23 -12.20 -7.48
C LEU A 431 -10.25 -10.94 -6.59
N ALA A 432 -11.41 -10.31 -6.44
CA ALA A 432 -11.55 -9.13 -5.56
C ALA A 432 -11.15 -9.44 -4.12
N LYS A 433 -11.57 -10.59 -3.58
CA LYS A 433 -11.18 -11.02 -2.23
C LYS A 433 -9.69 -11.35 -2.12
N MET A 434 -9.07 -11.86 -3.18
CA MET A 434 -7.63 -12.09 -3.19
C MET A 434 -6.88 -10.77 -3.22
N PHE A 435 -7.28 -9.84 -4.08
CA PHE A 435 -6.67 -8.51 -4.16
C PHE A 435 -6.75 -7.75 -2.84
N GLU A 436 -7.93 -7.72 -2.21
CA GLU A 436 -8.12 -7.12 -0.87
C GLU A 436 -7.18 -7.72 0.18
N ARG A 437 -6.98 -9.05 0.15
CA ARG A 437 -6.05 -9.74 1.05
C ARG A 437 -4.59 -9.43 0.74
N ALA A 438 -4.24 -9.27 -0.53
CA ALA A 438 -2.89 -8.90 -0.93
C ALA A 438 -2.57 -7.50 -0.38
N CYS A 439 -3.48 -6.53 -0.56
CA CYS A 439 -3.35 -5.19 0.03
C CYS A 439 -3.15 -5.22 1.55
N GLN A 440 -3.94 -6.00 2.27
CA GLN A 440 -3.87 -6.09 3.74
C GLN A 440 -2.66 -6.86 4.29
N ARG A 441 -2.00 -7.67 3.47
CA ARG A 441 -0.94 -8.58 3.97
C ARG A 441 0.44 -8.19 3.50
N HIS A 442 0.55 -7.57 2.33
CA HIS A 442 1.82 -7.32 1.72
C HIS A 442 2.71 -6.43 2.60
N PHE A 443 2.25 -5.22 2.95
CA PHE A 443 3.04 -4.34 3.80
C PHE A 443 3.05 -4.78 5.27
N ASP A 444 1.90 -5.17 5.82
CA ASP A 444 1.79 -5.50 7.25
C ASP A 444 2.52 -6.79 7.65
N ARG A 445 2.42 -7.84 6.82
CA ARG A 445 2.88 -9.19 7.19
C ARG A 445 4.06 -9.68 6.38
N GLU A 446 4.12 -9.33 5.09
CA GLU A 446 5.23 -9.76 4.25
C GLU A 446 6.40 -8.82 4.46
N LEU A 447 6.20 -7.52 4.29
CA LEU A 447 7.25 -6.52 4.46
C LEU A 447 7.45 -6.09 5.91
N GLU A 448 6.52 -6.38 6.82
CA GLU A 448 6.59 -5.99 8.25
C GLU A 448 6.85 -4.49 8.42
N ILE A 449 6.01 -3.66 7.78
CA ILE A 449 6.20 -2.21 7.66
C ILE A 449 6.56 -1.52 8.98
N ASP A 450 5.86 -1.81 10.08
CA ASP A 450 6.15 -1.21 11.39
C ASP A 450 7.52 -1.59 11.95
N HIS A 451 8.01 -2.80 11.63
CA HIS A 451 9.37 -3.17 12.01
C HIS A 451 10.40 -2.44 11.16
N ARG A 452 10.17 -2.34 9.85
CA ARG A 452 11.08 -1.63 8.94
C ARG A 452 11.17 -0.14 9.27
N LEU A 453 10.05 0.51 9.54
CA LEU A 453 10.04 1.92 9.91
C LEU A 453 10.78 2.17 11.23
N ARG A 454 10.60 1.29 12.22
CA ARG A 454 11.43 1.32 13.44
C ARG A 454 12.93 1.19 13.15
N CYS A 455 13.32 0.31 12.23
CA CYS A 455 14.72 0.19 11.81
C CYS A 455 15.21 1.45 11.09
N VAL A 456 14.42 2.00 10.17
CA VAL A 456 14.74 3.24 9.44
C VAL A 456 14.97 4.38 10.43
N TYR A 457 14.04 4.58 11.36
CA TYR A 457 14.14 5.58 12.40
C TYR A 457 15.32 5.32 13.36
N ALA A 458 15.61 4.05 13.70
CA ALA A 458 16.75 3.70 14.55
C ALA A 458 18.10 4.01 13.88
N TRP A 459 18.23 3.78 12.57
CA TRP A 459 19.47 3.97 11.82
C TRP A 459 19.68 5.37 11.26
N ALA A 460 18.64 6.20 11.19
CA ALA A 460 18.78 7.60 10.88
C ALA A 460 19.73 8.29 11.87
N ASN A 461 20.58 9.18 11.33
CA ASN A 461 21.63 9.84 12.11
C ASN A 461 21.07 10.76 13.21
N LYS A 462 19.87 11.31 13.03
CA LYS A 462 19.25 12.27 13.97
C LYS A 462 20.17 13.48 14.16
N ALA A 463 20.68 14.02 13.05
CA ALA A 463 21.70 15.06 13.02
C ALA A 463 21.29 16.31 13.82
N ASP A 464 20.00 16.62 13.90
CA ASP A 464 19.42 17.75 14.65
C ASP A 464 19.67 17.67 16.17
N GLN A 465 19.94 16.46 16.68
CA GLN A 465 20.34 16.22 18.05
C GLN A 465 21.86 16.14 18.24
N GLY A 466 22.66 16.26 17.18
CA GLY A 466 24.12 16.21 17.24
C GLY A 466 24.66 14.91 17.82
N ASN A 467 23.93 13.79 17.63
CA ASN A 467 24.17 12.49 18.28
C ASN A 467 24.22 12.54 19.83
N GLN A 468 23.61 13.56 20.44
CA GLN A 468 23.47 13.65 21.89
C GLN A 468 22.01 13.43 22.27
N LEU A 469 21.77 12.54 23.24
CA LEU A 469 20.51 12.48 23.96
C LEU A 469 20.33 13.83 24.67
N LYS A 470 19.57 14.74 24.05
CA LYS A 470 19.16 15.98 24.69
C LYS A 470 18.28 15.57 25.87
N SER A 471 18.61 16.08 27.06
CA SER A 471 17.83 15.84 28.26
C SER A 471 17.54 17.16 28.95
N VAL A 472 16.29 17.34 29.37
CA VAL A 472 15.87 18.52 30.13
C VAL A 472 15.92 18.18 31.61
N LEU A 473 16.47 19.11 32.39
CA LEU A 473 16.53 18.99 33.84
C LEU A 473 15.21 19.49 34.42
N VAL A 474 14.37 18.59 34.91
CA VAL A 474 13.12 18.96 35.58
C VAL A 474 13.41 19.11 37.08
N ASP A 475 13.51 20.35 37.56
CA ASP A 475 13.55 20.64 39.00
C ASP A 475 12.12 20.50 39.57
N GLU A 476 11.90 19.51 40.45
CA GLU A 476 10.64 19.37 41.20
C GLU A 476 10.46 20.60 42.12
N GLN A 477 9.74 21.62 41.65
CA GLN A 477 9.52 22.89 42.38
C GLN A 477 8.77 22.76 43.72
N ALA A 478 8.44 21.56 44.20
CA ALA A 478 7.67 21.39 45.45
C ALA A 478 7.97 20.13 46.28
N GLY A 479 9.04 19.39 46.02
CA GLY A 479 9.33 18.13 46.73
C GLY A 479 10.70 18.10 47.39
N TRP A 480 10.77 17.79 48.68
CA TRP A 480 12.00 17.62 49.49
C TRP A 480 13.03 16.60 48.95
N SER A 481 12.87 16.03 47.76
CA SER A 481 13.68 14.92 47.26
C SER A 481 15.04 15.34 46.71
N GLY A 482 15.22 16.59 46.24
CA GLY A 482 16.46 17.08 45.63
C GLY A 482 16.96 16.24 44.45
N ARG A 483 16.12 15.33 43.92
CA ARG A 483 16.48 14.42 42.83
C ARG A 483 16.15 15.09 41.50
N LYS A 484 17.20 15.49 40.80
CA LYS A 484 17.13 15.90 39.40
C LYS A 484 16.67 14.71 38.57
N ARG A 485 15.55 14.84 37.85
CA ARG A 485 15.15 13.87 36.83
C ARG A 485 15.57 14.40 35.46
N TYR A 486 16.21 13.53 34.69
CA TYR A 486 16.49 13.76 33.28
C TYR A 486 15.35 13.14 32.49
N VAL A 487 14.72 13.93 31.62
CA VAL A 487 13.78 13.42 30.62
C VAL A 487 14.52 13.43 29.29
N GLU A 488 14.66 12.26 28.67
CA GLU A 488 15.27 12.11 27.34
C GLU A 488 14.26 12.64 26.30
N LEU A 489 14.70 13.55 25.44
CA LEU A 489 13.85 14.10 24.38
C LEU A 489 13.73 13.10 23.23
N SER A 490 12.51 12.92 22.75
CA SER A 490 12.22 12.09 21.59
C SER A 490 12.98 12.62 20.36
N PRO A 491 13.81 11.80 19.69
CA PRO A 491 14.51 12.25 18.49
C PRO A 491 13.55 12.62 17.37
N LYS A 492 13.91 13.63 16.59
CA LYS A 492 13.35 13.83 15.27
C LYS A 492 14.38 13.43 14.21
N ILE A 493 13.88 13.03 13.06
CA ILE A 493 14.70 12.76 11.87
C ILE A 493 14.25 13.70 10.76
N SER A 494 15.20 14.22 9.99
CA SER A 494 14.86 15.03 8.82
C SER A 494 14.35 14.17 7.66
N GLU A 495 13.61 14.76 6.73
CA GLU A 495 13.17 14.06 5.53
C GLU A 495 14.35 13.45 4.76
N ALA A 496 15.46 14.19 4.63
CA ALA A 496 16.65 13.73 3.90
C ALA A 496 17.28 12.48 4.53
N GLU A 497 17.35 12.42 5.87
CA GLU A 497 17.84 11.25 6.59
C GLU A 497 16.89 10.06 6.44
N PHE A 498 15.58 10.31 6.52
CA PHE A 498 14.58 9.28 6.27
C PHE A 498 14.76 8.67 4.87
N ARG A 499 14.90 9.51 3.84
CA ARG A 499 15.08 9.06 2.45
C ARG A 499 16.35 8.27 2.24
N GLU A 500 17.48 8.72 2.78
CA GLU A 500 18.75 8.00 2.66
C GLU A 500 18.64 6.56 3.18
N VAL A 501 18.06 6.37 4.37
CA VAL A 501 17.91 5.04 4.98
C VAL A 501 16.82 4.23 4.28
N GLN A 502 15.72 4.87 3.87
CA GLN A 502 14.60 4.25 3.14
C GLN A 502 15.03 3.73 1.76
N GLU A 503 15.84 4.45 1.00
CA GLU A 503 16.35 4.02 -0.31
C GLU A 503 17.26 2.79 -0.20
N ILE A 504 17.97 2.63 0.92
CA ILE A 504 18.86 1.47 1.15
C ILE A 504 18.04 0.27 1.62
N HIS A 505 17.10 0.46 2.54
CA HIS A 505 16.49 -0.66 3.27
C HIS A 505 15.01 -0.90 2.97
N PHE A 506 14.34 0.06 2.33
CA PHE A 506 12.89 0.01 2.12
C PHE A 506 12.42 0.71 0.85
N ARG A 507 13.05 0.39 -0.29
CA ARG A 507 12.69 0.87 -1.65
C ARG A 507 11.24 0.67 -2.08
N HIS A 508 10.53 -0.26 -1.44
CA HIS A 508 9.13 -0.56 -1.70
C HIS A 508 8.21 0.67 -1.49
N LEU A 509 8.62 1.63 -0.64
CA LEU A 509 7.86 2.85 -0.40
C LEU A 509 7.81 3.81 -1.61
N ASP A 510 8.75 3.71 -2.55
CA ASP A 510 8.73 4.55 -3.76
C ASP A 510 7.86 3.94 -4.88
N LYS A 511 7.28 2.75 -4.65
CA LYS A 511 6.54 1.98 -5.66
C LYS A 511 5.33 1.28 -5.05
N LEU A 512 4.63 1.95 -4.13
CA LEU A 512 3.56 1.35 -3.32
C LEU A 512 2.52 0.61 -4.18
N GLY A 513 2.01 1.24 -5.23
CA GLY A 513 1.00 0.63 -6.08
C GLY A 513 1.53 -0.57 -6.83
N THR A 514 2.74 -0.44 -7.40
CA THR A 514 3.42 -1.52 -8.14
C THR A 514 3.71 -2.73 -7.26
N GLU A 515 4.12 -2.54 -6.01
CA GLU A 515 4.39 -3.61 -5.05
C GLU A 515 3.10 -4.33 -4.63
N LEU A 516 2.02 -3.59 -4.38
CA LEU A 516 0.70 -4.18 -4.07
C LEU A 516 0.19 -5.08 -5.20
N VAL A 517 0.28 -4.62 -6.45
CA VAL A 517 -0.17 -5.41 -7.60
C VAL A 517 0.78 -6.59 -7.88
N THR A 518 2.09 -6.42 -7.66
CA THR A 518 3.06 -7.52 -7.77
C THR A 518 2.75 -8.63 -6.75
N SER A 519 2.47 -8.25 -5.51
CA SER A 519 2.05 -9.19 -4.45
C SER A 519 0.76 -9.93 -4.78
N PHE A 520 -0.20 -9.26 -5.42
CA PHE A 520 -1.41 -9.90 -5.94
C PHE A 520 -1.11 -10.90 -7.07
N ARG A 521 -0.23 -10.53 -8.02
CA ARG A 521 0.20 -11.44 -9.09
C ARG A 521 0.86 -12.71 -8.53
N GLU A 522 1.69 -12.55 -7.51
CA GLU A 522 2.30 -13.67 -6.80
C GLU A 522 1.26 -14.57 -6.11
N ASP A 523 0.23 -13.98 -5.50
CA ASP A 523 -0.89 -14.74 -4.92
C ASP A 523 -1.66 -15.53 -5.98
N LEU A 524 -1.78 -15.01 -7.22
CA LEU A 524 -2.35 -15.76 -8.35
C LEU A 524 -1.46 -16.96 -8.69
N TRP A 525 -0.15 -16.80 -8.84
CA TRP A 525 0.78 -17.91 -9.07
C TRP A 525 0.67 -18.99 -8.00
N VAL A 526 0.65 -18.59 -6.72
CA VAL A 526 0.52 -19.52 -5.60
C VAL A 526 -0.82 -20.26 -5.66
N LEU A 527 -1.92 -19.57 -5.96
CA LEU A 527 -3.23 -20.21 -6.09
C LEU A 527 -3.27 -21.22 -7.24
N GLN A 528 -2.78 -20.83 -8.41
CA GLN A 528 -2.76 -21.65 -9.62
C GLN A 528 -1.86 -22.87 -9.43
N GLY A 529 -0.65 -22.68 -8.90
CA GLY A 529 0.30 -23.74 -8.57
C GLY A 529 -0.28 -24.75 -7.59
N LYS A 530 -0.85 -24.31 -6.46
CA LYS A 530 -1.57 -25.19 -5.52
C LYS A 530 -2.75 -25.91 -6.17
N GLY A 531 -3.43 -25.25 -7.11
CA GLY A 531 -4.49 -25.84 -7.90
C GLY A 531 -4.01 -27.02 -8.76
N ARG A 532 -2.86 -26.87 -9.42
CA ARG A 532 -2.21 -27.91 -10.21
C ARG A 532 -1.75 -29.08 -9.35
N GLU A 533 -0.99 -28.80 -8.29
CA GLU A 533 -0.54 -29.83 -7.31
C GLU A 533 -1.71 -30.63 -6.75
N ARG A 534 -2.83 -29.97 -6.42
CA ARG A 534 -4.03 -30.66 -5.94
C ARG A 534 -4.64 -31.55 -7.01
N LYS A 535 -4.70 -31.12 -8.27
CA LYS A 535 -5.21 -31.95 -9.38
C LYS A 535 -4.32 -33.19 -9.56
N ASP A 536 -3.01 -33.02 -9.52
CA ASP A 536 -2.05 -34.12 -9.65
C ASP A 536 -2.13 -35.08 -8.47
N LEU A 537 -2.26 -34.56 -7.25
CA LEU A 537 -2.46 -35.38 -6.05
C LEU A 537 -3.73 -36.22 -6.15
N VAL A 538 -4.84 -35.64 -6.62
CA VAL A 538 -6.11 -36.38 -6.82
C VAL A 538 -5.96 -37.44 -7.91
N LYS A 539 -5.32 -37.11 -9.03
CA LYS A 539 -5.04 -38.06 -10.12
C LYS A 539 -4.19 -39.23 -9.63
N ASN A 540 -3.09 -38.95 -8.94
CA ASN A 540 -2.17 -39.95 -8.41
C ASN A 540 -2.85 -40.82 -7.34
N SER A 541 -3.67 -40.22 -6.48
CA SER A 541 -4.46 -40.95 -5.49
C SER A 541 -5.48 -41.89 -6.16
N PHE A 542 -6.16 -41.43 -7.21
CA PHE A 542 -7.11 -42.25 -7.96
C PHE A 542 -6.41 -43.43 -8.68
N LEU A 543 -5.26 -43.18 -9.31
CA LEU A 543 -4.45 -44.22 -9.94
C LEU A 543 -3.95 -45.24 -8.92
N PHE A 544 -3.46 -44.78 -7.77
CA PHE A 544 -3.01 -45.63 -6.68
C PHE A 544 -4.16 -46.51 -6.15
N LEU A 545 -5.30 -45.92 -5.83
CA LEU A 545 -6.48 -46.66 -5.35
C LEU A 545 -7.00 -47.64 -6.41
N GLY A 546 -6.97 -47.27 -7.69
CA GLY A 546 -7.31 -48.16 -8.80
C GLY A 546 -6.37 -49.37 -8.90
N ALA A 547 -5.06 -49.15 -8.76
CA ALA A 547 -4.07 -50.22 -8.77
C ALA A 547 -4.23 -51.17 -7.57
N VAL A 548 -4.41 -50.62 -6.37
CA VAL A 548 -4.67 -51.40 -5.15
C VAL A 548 -5.95 -52.23 -5.30
N SER A 549 -7.04 -51.62 -5.77
CA SER A 549 -8.31 -52.32 -5.99
C SER A 549 -8.20 -53.43 -7.05
N ALA A 550 -7.40 -53.24 -8.10
CA ALA A 550 -7.16 -54.27 -9.11
C ALA A 550 -6.37 -55.45 -8.55
N ILE A 551 -5.34 -55.18 -7.72
CA ILE A 551 -4.56 -56.22 -7.03
C ILE A 551 -5.45 -57.00 -6.06
N ASP A 552 -6.26 -56.32 -5.25
CA ASP A 552 -7.18 -56.96 -4.30
C ASP A 552 -8.19 -57.87 -5.04
N THR A 553 -8.71 -57.42 -6.18
CA THR A 553 -9.62 -58.21 -7.01
C THR A 553 -8.93 -59.45 -7.58
N ALA A 554 -7.67 -59.33 -8.02
CA ALA A 554 -6.89 -60.45 -8.51
C ALA A 554 -6.61 -61.48 -7.39
N ILE A 555 -6.30 -61.02 -6.18
CA ILE A 555 -6.10 -61.89 -5.01
C ILE A 555 -7.40 -62.62 -4.63
N LEU A 556 -8.55 -61.96 -4.70
CA LEU A 556 -9.85 -62.60 -4.40
C LEU A 556 -10.30 -63.63 -5.45
N LEU A 557 -9.79 -63.54 -6.68
CA LEU A 557 -10.10 -64.48 -7.76
C LEU A 557 -9.18 -65.71 -7.78
N LEU A 558 -8.00 -65.62 -7.16
CA LEU A 558 -7.07 -66.74 -6.94
C LEU A 558 -7.49 -67.55 -5.72
#